data_AF-A0A369UP63-F1
#
_entry.id   AF-A0A369UP63-F1
#
_cell.length_a   1.000
_cell.length_b   1.000
_cell.length_c   1.000
_cell.angle_alpha   90.00
_cell.angle_beta   90.00
_cell.angle_gamma   90.00
#
_symmetry.space_group_name_H-M   'P 1'
#
loop_
_entity.id
_entity.type
_entity.pdbx_description
1 polymer ?
#
loop_
_entity_poly.entity_id
_entity_poly.type
_entity_poly.pdbx_seq_one_letter_code
_entity_poly.pdbx_strand_id
1 'polypeptide(L)'
;MNRYLSSRSQLKARLRSGFLRVCLLACFAAQAHAQSSTANVTVDFTQPGMSTSSWSLGATISTYADGGSNLIKGAAQPLWQQYLQDLGPLVWRIPLYYHAGQVGSSAGGIHGGNEGEAYIRAIKAIGGAPMIAIGGTTSDNDIQASDAFDLVHYFNDGDGQHGGPVDAYIVGNEPDNGFGLGNYIAGGNGSSGFHAIVAGLRQATTRQLSIAGPAFTTWASYKYADFQTFFAADNTDVDIVDFHKYGDGQPDANLQRTGQYEDGINWLRNQVTLNFAGRASQIGFQVGEFNYNSYYGSQWRNAFYTSRNLVHTASVIGHVLRAGGRAYQYADNNGPLGLITDGTSRNDQPQGQNIRLPAYWGVSVWSGGAWTRRFGQVMVAASTTLPDVEVFATDNAKKIVLINKSVDTDRHAVLALTGSDSGTYSAWQYVRGMDPGAFMAGPQFQPPLNIVSSIPFAQGGLEVDLPWMSVVVITID
;
A
#
# COMPACT_ATOMS: atom_id res chain seq x y z
N MET A 1 -49.78 -29.75 40.86
CA MET A 1 -48.44 -30.35 40.99
C MET A 1 -48.51 -31.76 40.41
N ASN A 2 -47.58 -32.13 39.52
CA ASN A 2 -47.41 -33.43 38.81
C ASN A 2 -48.53 -33.78 37.80
N ARG A 3 -48.30 -34.37 36.61
CA ARG A 3 -47.11 -34.89 35.91
C ARG A 3 -47.53 -35.26 34.46
N TYR A 4 -46.53 -35.39 33.58
CA TYR A 4 -46.38 -36.40 32.50
C TYR A 4 -46.74 -36.14 31.01
N LEU A 5 -45.68 -36.35 30.19
CA LEU A 5 -45.56 -37.03 28.87
C LEU A 5 -46.23 -36.39 27.64
N SER A 6 -45.87 -36.72 26.40
CA SER A 6 -44.60 -36.97 25.68
C SER A 6 -45.00 -37.13 24.21
N SER A 7 -44.11 -36.75 23.31
CA SER A 7 -43.92 -37.28 21.94
C SER A 7 -45.08 -37.28 20.91
N ARG A 8 -44.80 -36.59 19.79
CA ARG A 8 -44.90 -37.01 18.37
C ARG A 8 -46.15 -37.80 17.91
N SER A 9 -46.85 -37.31 16.87
CA SER A 9 -46.77 -37.85 15.50
C SER A 9 -47.81 -37.23 14.51
N GLN A 10 -47.42 -37.20 13.22
CA GLN A 10 -48.23 -37.32 11.98
C GLN A 10 -49.18 -36.17 11.53
N LEU A 11 -48.95 -35.52 10.38
CA LEU A 11 -49.24 -35.91 8.98
C LEU A 11 -50.73 -35.73 8.58
N LYS A 12 -51.04 -34.76 7.68
CA LYS A 12 -52.01 -34.89 6.55
C LYS A 12 -52.19 -33.61 5.70
N ALA A 13 -51.65 -33.69 4.50
CA ALA A 13 -52.16 -33.36 3.16
C ALA A 13 -53.32 -32.33 2.91
N ARG A 14 -52.99 -31.42 1.97
CA ARG A 14 -53.68 -30.99 0.72
C ARG A 14 -54.99 -30.17 0.79
N LEU A 15 -54.96 -29.01 0.10
CA LEU A 15 -55.92 -28.65 -0.95
C LEU A 15 -55.34 -27.61 -1.92
N ARG A 16 -55.71 -27.76 -3.20
CA ARG A 16 -55.24 -27.07 -4.40
C ARG A 16 -56.12 -25.87 -4.76
N SER A 17 -55.53 -24.80 -5.28
CA SER A 17 -56.08 -23.86 -6.29
C SER A 17 -54.88 -23.03 -6.78
N GLY A 18 -54.57 -22.74 -8.04
CA GLY A 18 -55.34 -22.68 -9.27
C GLY A 18 -55.10 -21.31 -9.92
N PHE A 19 -54.28 -21.27 -10.97
CA PHE A 19 -54.17 -20.23 -12.02
C PHE A 19 -53.82 -18.77 -11.66
N LEU A 20 -52.66 -18.30 -12.14
CA LEU A 20 -52.64 -17.24 -13.18
C LEU A 20 -51.33 -17.30 -13.97
N ARG A 21 -51.46 -17.49 -15.29
CA ARG A 21 -50.39 -17.30 -16.28
C ARG A 21 -50.15 -15.80 -16.42
N VAL A 22 -48.97 -15.32 -16.04
CA VAL A 22 -48.50 -14.00 -16.47
C VAL A 22 -47.82 -14.20 -17.82
N CYS A 23 -48.46 -13.72 -18.89
CA CYS A 23 -47.79 -13.49 -20.17
C CYS A 23 -46.79 -12.35 -19.96
N LEU A 24 -45.49 -12.66 -19.88
CA LEU A 24 -44.46 -11.65 -20.10
C LEU A 24 -44.48 -11.29 -21.59
N LEU A 25 -45.04 -10.13 -21.91
CA LEU A 25 -44.69 -9.43 -23.13
C LEU A 25 -43.20 -9.09 -23.04
N ALA A 26 -42.41 -9.73 -23.90
CA ALA A 26 -41.09 -9.24 -24.24
C ALA A 26 -41.27 -7.93 -25.02
N CYS A 27 -41.24 -6.79 -24.31
CA CYS A 27 -40.97 -5.51 -24.94
C CYS A 27 -39.52 -5.57 -25.43
N PHE A 28 -39.34 -5.82 -26.74
CA PHE A 28 -38.13 -5.42 -27.44
C PHE A 28 -38.05 -3.90 -27.34
N ALA A 29 -37.37 -3.40 -26.31
CA ALA A 29 -36.88 -2.04 -26.30
C ALA A 29 -35.94 -1.92 -27.50
N ALA A 30 -36.39 -1.22 -28.54
CA ALA A 30 -35.51 -0.78 -29.60
C ALA A 30 -34.33 -0.06 -28.93
N GLN A 31 -33.14 -0.63 -29.07
CA GLN A 31 -31.89 0.05 -28.75
C GLN A 31 -31.82 1.27 -29.66
N ALA A 32 -32.34 2.39 -29.17
CA ALA A 32 -31.91 3.69 -29.63
C ALA A 32 -30.39 3.65 -29.53
N HIS A 33 -29.72 3.66 -30.69
CA HIS A 33 -28.27 3.85 -30.75
C HIS A 33 -28.03 5.25 -30.18
N ALA A 34 -27.88 5.32 -28.86
CA ALA A 34 -27.37 6.50 -28.20
C ALA A 34 -26.07 6.82 -28.92
N GLN A 35 -26.01 8.03 -29.47
CA GLN A 35 -24.80 8.57 -30.06
C GLN A 35 -23.70 8.33 -29.03
N SER A 36 -22.69 7.51 -29.38
CA SER A 36 -21.58 7.20 -28.49
C SER A 36 -21.05 8.54 -27.96
N SER A 37 -21.19 8.74 -26.66
CA SER A 37 -20.69 9.90 -25.95
C SER A 37 -19.19 10.01 -26.26
N THR A 38 -18.69 11.22 -26.49
CA THR A 38 -17.26 11.40 -26.79
C THR A 38 -16.45 10.96 -25.58
N ALA A 39 -15.53 10.01 -25.78
CA ALA A 39 -14.68 9.50 -24.72
C ALA A 39 -13.88 10.64 -24.08
N ASN A 40 -13.89 10.68 -22.75
CA ASN A 40 -13.14 11.63 -21.93
C ASN A 40 -12.08 10.94 -21.07
N VAL A 41 -12.04 9.61 -21.11
CA VAL A 41 -11.00 8.75 -20.57
C VAL A 41 -10.55 7.78 -21.66
N THR A 42 -9.24 7.57 -21.78
CA THR A 42 -8.65 6.62 -22.72
C THR A 42 -7.73 5.67 -21.97
N VAL A 43 -7.85 4.37 -22.26
CA VAL A 43 -6.93 3.34 -21.76
C VAL A 43 -6.47 2.48 -22.93
N ASP A 44 -5.16 2.37 -23.12
CA ASP A 44 -4.57 1.61 -24.21
C ASP A 44 -3.74 0.45 -23.66
N PHE A 45 -4.34 -0.74 -23.64
CA PHE A 45 -3.69 -1.97 -23.19
C PHE A 45 -2.61 -2.47 -24.16
N THR A 46 -2.44 -1.84 -25.33
CA THR A 46 -1.39 -2.17 -26.31
C THR A 46 -0.12 -1.35 -26.13
N GLN A 47 -0.14 -0.34 -25.24
CA GLN A 47 1.00 0.53 -24.92
C GLN A 47 1.52 0.21 -23.51
N PRO A 48 2.42 -0.79 -23.38
CA PRO A 48 3.01 -1.14 -22.09
C PRO A 48 3.92 -0.03 -21.58
N GLY A 49 3.80 0.27 -20.29
CA GLY A 49 4.67 1.15 -19.53
C GLY A 49 5.58 0.34 -18.59
N MET A 50 5.68 0.78 -17.34
CA MET A 50 6.58 0.17 -16.36
C MET A 50 6.02 -1.14 -15.80
N SER A 51 6.90 -2.13 -15.60
CA SER A 51 6.55 -3.39 -14.94
C SER A 51 6.24 -3.20 -13.46
N THR A 52 5.29 -3.97 -12.97
CA THR A 52 4.94 -4.10 -11.56
C THR A 52 5.31 -5.50 -11.05
N SER A 53 5.30 -5.70 -9.74
CA SER A 53 5.63 -6.98 -9.11
C SER A 53 4.92 -7.14 -7.76
N SER A 54 5.07 -8.31 -7.13
CA SER A 54 4.67 -8.50 -5.73
C SER A 54 5.35 -7.50 -4.78
N TRP A 55 6.52 -6.97 -5.15
CA TRP A 55 7.27 -5.99 -4.38
C TRP A 55 6.84 -4.53 -4.62
N SER A 56 6.00 -4.26 -5.60
CA SER A 56 5.65 -2.88 -5.97
C SER A 56 4.70 -2.19 -4.98
N LEU A 57 4.06 -2.94 -4.10
CA LEU A 57 3.11 -2.42 -3.12
C LEU A 57 3.33 -3.05 -1.75
N GLY A 58 3.35 -2.21 -0.73
CA GLY A 58 3.55 -2.63 0.65
C GLY A 58 3.07 -1.60 1.66
N ALA A 59 3.35 -1.89 2.92
CA ALA A 59 3.18 -0.98 4.04
C ALA A 59 4.26 -1.23 5.08
N THR A 60 4.31 -0.41 6.13
CA THR A 60 5.28 -0.58 7.22
C THR A 60 4.60 -1.17 8.45
N ILE A 61 5.37 -1.90 9.26
CA ILE A 61 4.96 -2.35 10.59
C ILE A 61 5.51 -1.38 11.61
N SER A 62 4.64 -0.84 12.45
CA SER A 62 5.04 -0.13 13.65
C SER A 62 5.28 -1.11 14.78
N THR A 63 6.47 -1.04 15.33
CA THR A 63 6.88 -1.86 16.47
C THR A 63 6.44 -1.26 17.81
N TYR A 64 5.96 -0.01 17.81
CA TYR A 64 5.33 0.66 18.94
C TYR A 64 3.88 0.19 19.10
N ALA A 65 3.43 -0.01 20.35
CA ALA A 65 2.05 -0.40 20.67
C ALA A 65 1.59 0.09 22.06
N ASP A 66 2.02 1.28 22.50
CA ASP A 66 1.79 1.81 23.85
C ASP A 66 0.29 1.91 24.22
N GLY A 67 -0.24 0.85 24.82
CA GLY A 67 -1.66 0.72 25.18
C GLY A 67 -2.60 0.39 24.01
N GLY A 68 -2.07 0.22 22.79
CA GLY A 68 -2.82 -0.08 21.57
C GLY A 68 -2.64 -1.53 21.09
N SER A 69 -2.95 -1.77 19.81
CA SER A 69 -2.69 -3.06 19.13
C SER A 69 -1.88 -2.85 17.85
N ASN A 70 -1.06 -3.82 17.49
CA ASN A 70 -0.39 -3.89 16.18
C ASN A 70 -0.39 -5.35 15.70
N LEU A 71 0.41 -5.66 14.68
CA LEU A 71 0.49 -7.01 14.11
C LEU A 71 0.68 -8.16 15.14
N ILE A 72 1.43 -7.94 16.23
CA ILE A 72 1.70 -8.99 17.23
C ILE A 72 1.32 -8.64 18.68
N LYS A 73 0.93 -7.39 18.96
CA LYS A 73 0.66 -6.89 20.31
C LYS A 73 -0.78 -6.41 20.45
N GLY A 74 -1.27 -6.40 21.69
CA GLY A 74 -2.54 -5.78 22.08
C GLY A 74 -3.76 -6.71 21.96
N ALA A 75 -4.84 -6.32 22.62
CA ALA A 75 -6.04 -7.15 22.76
C ALA A 75 -6.80 -7.40 21.44
N ALA A 76 -6.61 -6.53 20.45
CA ALA A 76 -7.25 -6.66 19.14
C ALA A 76 -6.36 -7.32 18.08
N GLN A 77 -5.23 -7.92 18.46
CA GLN A 77 -4.27 -8.54 17.55
C GLN A 77 -4.91 -9.48 16.50
N PRO A 78 -5.84 -10.41 16.84
CA PRO A 78 -6.42 -11.30 15.82
C PRO A 78 -7.24 -10.53 14.76
N LEU A 79 -7.97 -9.49 15.17
CA LEU A 79 -8.72 -8.63 14.26
C LEU A 79 -7.77 -7.82 13.37
N TRP A 80 -6.66 -7.35 13.95
CA TRP A 80 -5.60 -6.65 13.22
C TRP A 80 -5.02 -7.53 12.11
N GLN A 81 -4.62 -8.75 12.45
CA GLN A 81 -4.09 -9.72 11.50
C GLN A 81 -5.11 -10.04 10.40
N GLN A 82 -6.39 -10.19 10.75
CA GLN A 82 -7.45 -10.39 9.76
C GLN A 82 -7.58 -9.20 8.82
N TYR A 83 -7.60 -7.96 9.34
CA TYR A 83 -7.66 -6.77 8.48
C TYR A 83 -6.45 -6.66 7.56
N LEU A 84 -5.24 -6.91 8.05
CA LEU A 84 -4.05 -6.86 7.21
C LEU A 84 -4.03 -8.00 6.18
N GLN A 85 -4.51 -9.20 6.53
CA GLN A 85 -4.70 -10.31 5.60
C GLN A 85 -5.73 -9.97 4.51
N ASP A 86 -6.80 -9.26 4.85
CA ASP A 86 -7.82 -8.80 3.89
C ASP A 86 -7.28 -7.82 2.85
N LEU A 87 -6.12 -7.18 3.06
CA LEU A 87 -5.45 -6.40 2.00
C LEU A 87 -4.78 -7.31 0.95
N GLY A 88 -4.63 -8.60 1.23
CA GLY A 88 -3.89 -9.54 0.40
C GLY A 88 -2.38 -9.40 0.54
N PRO A 89 -1.61 -10.09 -0.32
CA PRO A 89 -0.16 -10.10 -0.24
C PRO A 89 0.45 -8.70 -0.41
N LEU A 90 1.25 -8.28 0.56
CA LEU A 90 1.96 -7.00 0.59
C LEU A 90 3.41 -7.22 1.04
N VAL A 91 4.29 -6.29 0.66
CA VAL A 91 5.57 -6.15 1.36
C VAL A 91 5.33 -5.45 2.70
N TRP A 92 5.95 -5.94 3.75
CA TRP A 92 5.90 -5.35 5.09
C TRP A 92 7.29 -4.91 5.51
N ARG A 93 7.56 -3.61 5.41
CA ARG A 93 8.79 -2.98 5.92
C ARG A 93 8.74 -2.96 7.44
N ILE A 94 9.73 -3.54 8.12
CA ILE A 94 9.77 -3.60 9.58
C ILE A 94 11.16 -3.25 10.12
N PRO A 95 11.27 -2.32 11.09
CA PRO A 95 12.54 -1.99 11.71
C PRO A 95 12.95 -3.06 12.73
N LEU A 96 14.04 -3.79 12.47
CA LEU A 96 14.61 -4.78 13.39
C LEU A 96 16.11 -4.58 13.62
N TYR A 97 16.59 -5.01 14.78
CA TYR A 97 18.02 -5.12 15.10
C TYR A 97 18.39 -6.58 15.42
N TYR A 98 19.69 -6.87 15.38
CA TYR A 98 20.31 -7.98 16.11
C TYR A 98 21.34 -7.39 17.06
N HIS A 99 21.40 -7.85 18.31
CA HIS A 99 22.51 -7.54 19.21
C HIS A 99 22.66 -8.62 20.26
N ALA A 100 23.86 -9.20 20.37
CA ALA A 100 24.18 -10.21 21.39
C ALA A 100 23.15 -11.36 21.51
N GLY A 101 22.68 -11.88 20.38
CA GLY A 101 21.70 -12.97 20.33
C GLY A 101 20.23 -12.56 20.46
N GLN A 102 19.94 -11.27 20.59
CA GLN A 102 18.58 -10.74 20.67
C GLN A 102 18.16 -10.11 19.35
N VAL A 103 16.91 -10.37 18.95
CA VAL A 103 16.30 -9.75 17.76
C VAL A 103 14.98 -9.09 18.13
N GLY A 104 14.86 -7.80 17.90
CA GLY A 104 13.70 -7.01 18.29
C GLY A 104 13.55 -5.73 17.48
N SER A 105 12.71 -4.82 17.97
CA SER A 105 12.47 -3.52 17.32
C SER A 105 13.72 -2.64 17.36
N SER A 106 14.07 -2.07 16.20
CA SER A 106 15.13 -1.06 16.10
C SER A 106 14.63 0.37 15.95
N ALA A 107 13.32 0.60 15.90
CA ALA A 107 12.75 1.93 15.71
C ALA A 107 13.20 2.90 16.82
N GLY A 108 13.99 3.91 16.47
CA GLY A 108 14.57 4.88 17.40
C GLY A 108 15.69 4.31 18.28
N GLY A 109 16.23 3.13 17.95
CA GLY A 109 17.14 2.34 18.77
C GLY A 109 16.48 1.09 19.38
N ILE A 110 17.24 0.35 20.19
CA ILE A 110 16.77 -0.92 20.77
C ILE A 110 15.66 -0.67 21.79
N HIS A 111 14.47 -1.20 21.49
CA HIS A 111 13.33 -1.25 22.39
C HIS A 111 12.70 -2.64 22.40
N GLY A 112 12.43 -3.18 23.60
CA GLY A 112 12.00 -4.57 23.76
C GLY A 112 13.12 -5.57 23.42
N GLY A 113 12.77 -6.85 23.29
CA GLY A 113 13.71 -7.91 22.93
C GLY A 113 13.01 -9.21 22.57
N ASN A 114 13.55 -9.94 21.59
CA ASN A 114 13.13 -11.27 21.13
C ASN A 114 11.75 -11.36 20.44
N GLU A 115 11.27 -10.25 19.86
CA GLU A 115 10.00 -10.21 19.13
C GLU A 115 10.18 -10.32 17.61
N GLY A 116 11.41 -10.21 17.09
CA GLY A 116 11.67 -10.21 15.65
C GLY A 116 11.13 -11.46 14.94
N GLU A 117 11.34 -12.64 15.53
CA GLU A 117 10.77 -13.89 15.01
C GLU A 117 9.24 -13.84 14.95
N ALA A 118 8.58 -13.36 16.01
CA ALA A 118 7.12 -13.28 16.06
C ALA A 118 6.58 -12.35 14.97
N TYR A 119 7.24 -11.22 14.72
CA TYR A 119 6.88 -10.32 13.63
C TYR A 119 7.05 -10.96 12.26
N ILE A 120 8.20 -11.58 11.96
CA ILE A 120 8.44 -12.22 10.66
C ILE A 120 7.44 -13.35 10.40
N ARG A 121 7.15 -14.17 11.42
CA ARG A 121 6.10 -15.21 11.32
C ARG A 121 4.72 -14.61 11.08
N ALA A 122 4.36 -13.55 11.79
CA ALA A 122 3.05 -12.90 11.63
C ALA A 122 2.89 -12.28 10.24
N ILE A 123 3.93 -11.63 9.71
CA ILE A 123 3.95 -11.09 8.33
C ILE A 123 3.66 -12.21 7.32
N LYS A 124 4.33 -13.36 7.47
CA LYS A 124 4.12 -14.51 6.56
C LYS A 124 2.74 -15.15 6.76
N ALA A 125 2.23 -15.21 7.99
CA ALA A 125 0.93 -15.78 8.30
C ALA A 125 -0.23 -15.02 7.64
N ILE A 126 -0.11 -13.70 7.48
CA ILE A 126 -1.06 -12.88 6.72
C ILE A 126 -0.80 -12.88 5.20
N GLY A 127 0.13 -13.72 4.71
CA GLY A 127 0.48 -13.81 3.29
C GLY A 127 1.41 -12.71 2.78
N GLY A 128 2.04 -11.95 3.69
CA GLY A 128 2.96 -10.87 3.37
C GLY A 128 4.41 -11.33 3.16
N ALA A 129 5.20 -10.46 2.53
CA ALA A 129 6.64 -10.62 2.37
C ALA A 129 7.38 -9.65 3.32
N PRO A 130 8.24 -10.15 4.23
CA PRO A 130 8.99 -9.28 5.12
C PRO A 130 10.12 -8.54 4.38
N MET A 131 10.30 -7.26 4.69
CA MET A 131 11.46 -6.46 4.32
C MET A 131 12.01 -5.80 5.58
N ILE A 132 13.24 -6.13 5.98
CA ILE A 132 13.79 -5.67 7.25
C ILE A 132 14.54 -4.36 7.04
N ALA A 133 14.11 -3.28 7.72
CA ALA A 133 14.94 -2.11 7.92
C ALA A 133 15.86 -2.37 9.12
N ILE A 134 17.15 -2.58 8.84
CA ILE A 134 18.15 -2.88 9.86
C ILE A 134 18.44 -1.58 10.60
N GLY A 135 18.25 -1.57 11.91
CA GLY A 135 18.64 -0.43 12.76
C GLY A 135 19.74 -0.80 13.73
N GLY A 136 20.29 0.23 14.38
CA GLY A 136 21.41 0.13 15.30
C GLY A 136 20.99 -0.03 16.76
N THR A 137 21.96 0.14 17.66
CA THR A 137 21.76 -0.06 19.11
C THR A 137 21.08 1.14 19.75
N THR A 138 21.56 2.34 19.44
CA THR A 138 21.12 3.59 20.09
C THR A 138 20.30 4.48 19.16
N SER A 139 20.27 4.16 17.86
CA SER A 139 19.55 4.88 16.82
C SER A 139 19.22 3.95 15.66
N ASP A 140 18.55 4.47 14.63
CA ASP A 140 18.30 3.69 13.41
C ASP A 140 19.56 3.46 12.57
N ASN A 141 20.69 4.15 12.81
CA ASN A 141 21.81 4.20 11.87
C ASN A 141 23.20 3.81 12.44
N ASP A 142 23.34 3.61 13.75
CA ASP A 142 24.56 3.11 14.42
C ASP A 142 24.68 1.58 14.32
N ILE A 143 24.64 1.08 13.08
CA ILE A 143 24.60 -0.34 12.77
C ILE A 143 26.01 -0.92 12.71
N GLN A 144 26.23 -2.03 13.40
CA GLN A 144 27.46 -2.82 13.27
C GLN A 144 27.33 -3.86 12.15
N ALA A 145 28.38 -4.05 11.35
CA ALA A 145 28.37 -5.02 10.27
C ALA A 145 28.20 -6.46 10.79
N SER A 146 28.73 -6.77 11.98
CA SER A 146 28.53 -8.07 12.64
C SER A 146 27.07 -8.30 13.02
N ASP A 147 26.39 -7.27 13.52
CA ASP A 147 24.98 -7.37 13.90
C ASP A 147 24.11 -7.60 12.66
N ALA A 148 24.40 -6.92 11.54
CA ALA A 148 23.72 -7.16 10.27
C ALA A 148 23.97 -8.58 9.72
N PHE A 149 25.21 -9.07 9.80
CA PHE A 149 25.58 -10.44 9.44
C PHE A 149 24.81 -11.47 10.29
N ASP A 150 24.80 -11.30 11.60
CA ASP A 150 24.12 -12.21 12.53
C ASP A 150 22.59 -12.17 12.39
N LEU A 151 22.01 -11.01 12.02
CA LEU A 151 20.58 -10.90 11.73
C LEU A 151 20.16 -11.75 10.51
N VAL A 152 21.00 -11.81 9.48
CA VAL A 152 20.77 -12.68 8.31
C VAL A 152 20.83 -14.14 8.72
N HIS A 153 21.87 -14.55 9.45
CA HIS A 153 21.98 -15.91 9.98
C HIS A 153 20.79 -16.29 10.85
N TYR A 154 20.40 -15.41 11.77
CA TYR A 154 19.26 -15.62 12.66
C TYR A 154 17.99 -16.00 11.87
N PHE A 155 17.67 -15.27 10.80
CA PHE A 155 16.47 -15.56 10.02
C PHE A 155 16.64 -16.63 8.97
N ASN A 156 17.82 -16.85 8.41
CA ASN A 156 17.99 -17.69 7.21
C ASN A 156 18.60 -19.07 7.50
N ASP A 157 19.30 -19.26 8.61
CA ASP A 157 19.86 -20.56 8.99
C ASP A 157 18.77 -21.56 9.41
N GLY A 158 19.12 -22.84 9.35
CA GLY A 158 18.21 -23.93 9.73
C GLY A 158 16.93 -23.94 8.87
N ASP A 159 17.05 -23.63 7.58
CA ASP A 159 15.92 -23.48 6.64
C ASP A 159 14.88 -22.45 7.09
N GLY A 160 15.32 -21.38 7.76
CA GLY A 160 14.45 -20.31 8.22
C GLY A 160 13.73 -20.60 9.53
N GLN A 161 14.35 -21.39 10.41
CA GLN A 161 13.71 -21.85 11.65
C GLN A 161 13.17 -20.73 12.53
N HIS A 162 13.71 -19.50 12.45
CA HIS A 162 13.23 -18.31 13.18
C HIS A 162 12.25 -17.45 12.38
N GLY A 163 11.43 -18.08 11.54
CA GLY A 163 10.39 -17.43 10.75
C GLY A 163 10.84 -16.99 9.36
N GLY A 164 12.14 -17.01 9.05
CA GLY A 164 12.66 -16.75 7.71
C GLY A 164 12.41 -17.90 6.72
N PRO A 165 13.11 -17.93 5.58
CA PRO A 165 14.12 -16.97 5.16
C PRO A 165 13.55 -15.57 4.89
N VAL A 166 14.42 -14.55 4.93
CA VAL A 166 14.19 -13.16 4.54
C VAL A 166 15.27 -12.77 3.53
N ASP A 167 14.85 -12.19 2.40
CA ASP A 167 15.73 -11.88 1.27
C ASP A 167 15.79 -10.37 0.95
N ALA A 168 15.06 -9.53 1.69
CA ALA A 168 14.97 -8.09 1.42
C ALA A 168 15.31 -7.27 2.66
N TYR A 169 16.28 -6.37 2.51
CA TYR A 169 16.82 -5.55 3.58
C TYR A 169 16.92 -4.08 3.16
N ILE A 170 16.75 -3.19 4.12
CA ILE A 170 17.05 -1.76 4.03
C ILE A 170 18.10 -1.48 5.10
N VAL A 171 19.19 -0.81 4.76
CA VAL A 171 20.22 -0.47 5.76
C VAL A 171 19.91 0.91 6.34
N GLY A 172 19.54 0.95 7.62
CA GLY A 172 19.25 2.19 8.32
C GLY A 172 17.93 2.86 7.93
N ASN A 173 17.76 4.08 8.45
CA ASN A 173 16.57 4.89 8.25
C ASN A 173 16.95 6.37 8.35
N GLU A 174 16.68 7.16 7.31
CA GLU A 174 16.85 8.62 7.30
C GLU A 174 18.20 9.11 7.88
N PRO A 175 19.36 8.57 7.44
CA PRO A 175 20.66 9.00 7.97
C PRO A 175 20.96 10.49 7.70
N ASP A 176 20.25 11.10 6.75
CA ASP A 176 20.29 12.52 6.45
C ASP A 176 19.45 13.39 7.42
N ASN A 177 18.87 12.78 8.46
CA ASN A 177 18.10 13.42 9.54
C ASN A 177 18.87 13.44 10.87
N GLY A 178 20.06 14.02 10.86
CA GLY A 178 20.85 14.27 12.08
C GLY A 178 21.96 13.25 12.39
N PHE A 179 21.92 12.03 11.84
CA PHE A 179 23.04 11.08 11.96
C PHE A 179 24.25 11.50 11.12
N GLY A 180 23.98 12.01 9.93
CA GLY A 180 24.94 12.52 8.96
C GLY A 180 25.40 11.46 7.97
N LEU A 181 25.33 11.76 6.67
CA LEU A 181 25.72 10.83 5.61
C LEU A 181 27.18 10.39 5.68
N GLY A 182 28.09 11.24 6.15
CA GLY A 182 29.50 10.87 6.27
C GLY A 182 29.72 9.66 7.18
N ASN A 183 29.07 9.65 8.35
CA ASN A 183 29.12 8.53 9.30
C ASN A 183 28.42 7.28 8.73
N TYR A 184 27.32 7.49 8.00
CA TYR A 184 26.57 6.39 7.40
C TYR A 184 27.35 5.69 6.27
N ILE A 185 28.08 6.45 5.45
CA ILE A 185 28.87 5.92 4.33
C ILE A 185 30.17 5.31 4.85
N ALA A 186 30.99 6.11 5.56
CA ALA A 186 32.36 5.72 5.91
C ALA A 186 32.48 4.99 7.25
N GLY A 187 31.40 4.93 8.04
CA GLY A 187 31.44 4.53 9.44
C GLY A 187 31.77 5.70 10.37
N GLY A 188 31.43 5.54 11.65
CA GLY A 188 31.47 6.60 12.66
C GLY A 188 30.21 6.63 13.51
N ASN A 189 30.27 7.27 14.68
CA ASN A 189 29.15 7.32 15.64
C ASN A 189 28.52 5.94 15.95
N GLY A 190 29.35 4.89 16.02
CA GLY A 190 28.88 3.53 16.27
C GLY A 190 28.31 2.82 15.02
N SER A 191 28.46 3.36 13.82
CA SER A 191 28.20 2.63 12.56
C SER A 191 29.48 2.06 11.96
N SER A 192 29.38 0.89 11.34
CA SER A 192 30.44 0.28 10.51
C SER A 192 30.56 0.88 9.11
N GLY A 193 29.61 1.71 8.68
CA GLY A 193 29.54 2.24 7.32
C GLY A 193 28.79 1.32 6.35
N PHE A 194 28.09 1.90 5.38
CA PHE A 194 27.15 1.20 4.49
C PHE A 194 27.79 0.02 3.76
N HIS A 195 28.94 0.24 3.09
CA HIS A 195 29.68 -0.82 2.40
C HIS A 195 29.98 -2.03 3.29
N ALA A 196 30.50 -1.80 4.50
CA ALA A 196 30.86 -2.88 5.42
C ALA A 196 29.63 -3.66 5.90
N ILE A 197 28.52 -2.96 6.14
CA ILE A 197 27.25 -3.58 6.51
C ILE A 197 26.71 -4.45 5.37
N VAL A 198 26.70 -3.93 4.13
CA VAL A 198 26.26 -4.69 2.95
C VAL A 198 27.14 -5.91 2.69
N ALA A 199 28.46 -5.76 2.83
CA ALA A 199 29.39 -6.88 2.74
C ALA A 199 29.08 -7.96 3.77
N GLY A 200 28.78 -7.58 5.02
CA GLY A 200 28.33 -8.49 6.08
C GLY A 200 27.05 -9.24 5.69
N LEU A 201 26.01 -8.53 5.21
CA LEU A 201 24.76 -9.15 4.76
C LEU A 201 24.98 -10.20 3.68
N ARG A 202 25.78 -9.86 2.65
CA ARG A 202 26.07 -10.76 1.52
C ARG A 202 26.96 -11.94 1.90
N GLN A 203 27.82 -11.79 2.92
CA GLN A 203 28.67 -12.89 3.40
C GLN A 203 27.90 -13.91 4.25
N ALA A 204 26.83 -13.50 4.92
CA ALA A 204 26.05 -14.36 5.82
C ALA A 204 25.23 -15.44 5.09
N THR A 205 25.05 -15.33 3.77
CA THR A 205 24.20 -16.29 3.04
C THR A 205 24.58 -16.41 1.57
N THR A 206 24.29 -17.57 0.98
CA THR A 206 24.38 -17.77 -0.48
C THR A 206 23.09 -17.36 -1.21
N ARG A 207 22.05 -16.98 -0.47
CA ARG A 207 20.79 -16.49 -1.04
C ARG A 207 21.01 -15.11 -1.67
N GLN A 208 20.34 -14.86 -2.79
CA GLN A 208 20.38 -13.52 -3.39
C GLN A 208 19.56 -12.57 -2.51
N LEU A 209 20.24 -11.60 -1.92
CA LEU A 209 19.60 -10.52 -1.16
C LEU A 209 19.30 -9.33 -2.07
N SER A 210 18.18 -8.66 -1.80
CA SER A 210 17.84 -7.34 -2.32
C SER A 210 18.11 -6.31 -1.25
N ILE A 211 19.05 -5.39 -1.50
CA ILE A 211 19.50 -4.40 -0.51
C ILE A 211 19.11 -3.00 -0.95
N ALA A 212 18.34 -2.32 -0.12
CA ALA A 212 17.93 -0.94 -0.33
C ALA A 212 18.68 0.02 0.61
N GLY A 213 18.84 1.25 0.15
CA GLY A 213 19.39 2.34 0.93
C GLY A 213 19.35 3.66 0.17
N PRO A 214 19.61 4.79 0.86
CA PRO A 214 19.86 4.90 2.30
C PRO A 214 18.61 5.22 3.13
N ALA A 215 17.41 5.11 2.54
CA ALA A 215 16.15 5.54 3.16
C ALA A 215 16.13 7.05 3.46
N PHE A 216 16.45 7.87 2.45
CA PHE A 216 16.48 9.33 2.59
C PHE A 216 15.16 9.91 3.13
N THR A 217 15.22 10.94 3.99
CA THR A 217 14.01 11.67 4.46
C THR A 217 13.13 12.21 3.34
N THR A 218 13.73 12.52 2.20
CA THR A 218 13.07 13.05 1.00
C THR A 218 13.96 12.88 -0.23
N TRP A 219 13.38 13.02 -1.42
CA TRP A 219 14.10 13.08 -2.69
C TRP A 219 14.35 14.51 -3.19
N ALA A 220 13.87 15.53 -2.45
CA ALA A 220 13.84 16.92 -2.93
C ALA A 220 15.22 17.46 -3.34
N SER A 221 15.22 18.43 -4.26
CA SER A 221 16.43 19.02 -4.87
C SER A 221 17.48 19.54 -3.88
N TYR A 222 17.09 19.95 -2.67
CA TYR A 222 18.04 20.36 -1.63
C TYR A 222 18.79 19.19 -0.97
N LYS A 223 18.34 17.95 -1.16
CA LYS A 223 19.05 16.72 -0.78
C LYS A 223 19.85 16.11 -1.93
N TYR A 224 19.96 16.81 -3.05
CA TYR A 224 20.73 16.35 -4.21
C TYR A 224 22.20 16.05 -3.88
N ALA A 225 22.84 16.90 -3.09
CA ALA A 225 24.22 16.69 -2.67
C ALA A 225 24.38 15.40 -1.84
N ASP A 226 23.41 15.09 -0.99
CA ASP A 226 23.40 13.87 -0.18
C ASP A 226 23.25 12.63 -1.08
N PHE A 227 22.31 12.66 -2.03
CA PHE A 227 22.16 11.61 -3.04
C PHE A 227 23.45 11.37 -3.83
N GLN A 228 24.06 12.42 -4.37
CA GLN A 228 25.30 12.29 -5.14
C GLN A 228 26.44 11.74 -4.29
N THR A 229 26.56 12.18 -3.04
CA THR A 229 27.60 11.72 -2.11
C THR A 229 27.46 10.23 -1.82
N PHE A 230 26.24 9.78 -1.50
CA PHE A 230 25.96 8.37 -1.24
C PHE A 230 26.22 7.50 -2.47
N PHE A 231 25.66 7.84 -3.63
CA PHE A 231 25.84 7.00 -4.83
C PHE A 231 27.28 7.01 -5.34
N ALA A 232 28.01 8.12 -5.21
CA ALA A 232 29.43 8.13 -5.57
C ALA A 232 30.25 7.13 -4.74
N ALA A 233 29.89 6.92 -3.47
CA ALA A 233 30.58 6.00 -2.58
C ALA A 233 30.09 4.54 -2.71
N ASP A 234 28.77 4.33 -2.71
CA ASP A 234 28.16 3.02 -2.45
C ASP A 234 27.30 2.48 -3.61
N ASN A 235 27.41 3.06 -4.82
CA ASN A 235 26.61 2.61 -5.95
C ASN A 235 26.77 1.13 -6.28
N THR A 236 27.85 0.44 -5.89
CA THR A 236 28.08 -1.01 -6.11
C THR A 236 27.36 -1.91 -5.11
N ASP A 237 26.92 -1.34 -3.99
CA ASP A 237 26.37 -2.09 -2.85
C ASP A 237 24.85 -1.96 -2.72
N VAL A 238 24.26 -0.99 -3.42
CA VAL A 238 22.81 -0.77 -3.46
C VAL A 238 22.14 -1.46 -4.66
N ASP A 239 21.00 -2.10 -4.42
CA ASP A 239 20.12 -2.67 -5.44
C ASP A 239 18.86 -1.82 -5.64
N ILE A 240 18.45 -1.05 -4.63
CA ILE A 240 17.27 -0.19 -4.65
C ILE A 240 17.58 1.15 -3.98
N VAL A 241 17.33 2.25 -4.68
CA VAL A 241 17.31 3.58 -4.07
C VAL A 241 16.05 3.72 -3.23
N ASP A 242 16.22 3.81 -1.92
CA ASP A 242 15.13 4.02 -0.97
C ASP A 242 15.07 5.47 -0.48
N PHE A 243 13.87 6.04 -0.50
CA PHE A 243 13.60 7.38 0.02
C PHE A 243 12.18 7.45 0.56
N HIS A 244 11.91 8.44 1.39
CA HIS A 244 10.60 8.70 1.96
C HIS A 244 9.97 9.90 1.28
N LYS A 245 8.64 9.95 1.26
CA LYS A 245 7.94 11.20 0.95
C LYS A 245 6.61 11.26 1.69
N TYR A 246 6.50 12.31 2.48
CA TYR A 246 5.25 12.73 3.09
C TYR A 246 4.73 13.97 2.38
N GLY A 247 3.45 14.26 2.55
CA GLY A 247 2.90 15.53 2.07
C GLY A 247 3.56 16.72 2.76
N ASP A 248 4.05 17.67 1.97
CA ASP A 248 4.86 18.83 2.36
C ASP A 248 4.12 20.18 2.25
N GLY A 249 2.83 20.13 1.93
CA GLY A 249 1.94 21.27 1.80
C GLY A 249 1.01 21.44 2.99
N GLN A 250 -0.01 22.28 2.80
CA GLN A 250 -1.15 22.41 3.71
C GLN A 250 -2.12 21.22 3.57
N PRO A 251 -3.02 20.97 4.54
CA PRO A 251 -3.97 19.85 4.51
C PRO A 251 -4.68 19.65 3.16
N ASP A 252 -5.15 20.71 2.51
CA ASP A 252 -5.85 20.57 1.23
C ASP A 252 -4.90 20.43 0.03
N ALA A 253 -3.67 20.94 0.14
CA ALA A 253 -2.73 21.00 -0.98
C ALA A 253 -2.07 19.64 -1.27
N ASN A 254 -1.90 18.78 -0.26
CA ASN A 254 -1.19 17.50 -0.44
C ASN A 254 -1.86 16.58 -1.46
N LEU A 255 -3.20 16.60 -1.52
CA LEU A 255 -3.94 15.82 -2.51
C LEU A 255 -3.64 16.23 -3.97
N GLN A 256 -3.31 17.50 -4.20
CA GLN A 256 -2.97 18.01 -5.53
C GLN A 256 -1.50 17.81 -5.89
N ARG A 257 -0.68 17.30 -4.96
CA ARG A 257 0.77 17.11 -5.11
C ARG A 257 1.19 15.65 -5.24
N THR A 258 0.25 14.73 -5.37
CA THR A 258 0.54 13.29 -5.50
C THR A 258 1.40 12.95 -6.73
N GLY A 259 1.36 13.77 -7.78
CA GLY A 259 2.26 13.65 -8.93
C GLY A 259 3.75 13.78 -8.61
N GLN A 260 4.10 14.50 -7.53
CA GLN A 260 5.49 14.65 -7.11
C GLN A 260 6.15 13.33 -6.69
N TYR A 261 5.37 12.29 -6.36
CA TYR A 261 5.93 10.97 -6.06
C TYR A 261 6.49 10.30 -7.32
N GLU A 262 5.82 10.48 -8.47
CA GLU A 262 6.31 10.05 -9.78
C GLU A 262 7.52 10.88 -10.22
N ASP A 263 7.47 12.21 -10.04
CA ASP A 263 8.58 13.10 -10.37
C ASP A 263 9.87 12.69 -9.64
N GLY A 264 9.76 12.31 -8.37
CA GLY A 264 10.92 11.89 -7.58
C GLY A 264 11.59 10.63 -8.09
N ILE A 265 10.80 9.62 -8.42
CA ILE A 265 11.32 8.38 -9.01
C ILE A 265 11.97 8.64 -10.36
N ASN A 266 11.31 9.43 -11.22
CA ASN A 266 11.84 9.75 -12.54
C ASN A 266 13.14 10.57 -12.45
N TRP A 267 13.20 11.52 -11.52
CA TRP A 267 14.40 12.30 -11.29
C TRP A 267 15.55 11.43 -10.77
N LEU A 268 15.33 10.60 -9.75
CA LEU A 268 16.35 9.69 -9.22
C LEU A 268 16.85 8.73 -10.30
N ARG A 269 15.95 8.16 -11.12
CA ARG A 269 16.31 7.31 -12.26
C ARG A 269 17.19 8.02 -13.27
N ASN A 270 16.86 9.27 -13.60
CA ASN A 270 17.69 10.09 -14.49
C ASN A 270 19.07 10.33 -13.88
N GLN A 271 19.17 10.59 -12.58
CA GLN A 271 20.46 10.76 -11.91
C GLN A 271 21.31 9.47 -11.91
N VAL A 272 20.70 8.31 -11.65
CA VAL A 272 21.38 7.01 -11.76
C VAL A 272 21.85 6.77 -13.19
N THR A 273 21.02 7.06 -14.18
CA THR A 273 21.35 6.88 -15.60
C THR A 273 22.52 7.78 -16.02
N LEU A 274 22.51 9.05 -15.61
CA LEU A 274 23.54 10.03 -15.99
C LEU A 274 24.89 9.74 -15.35
N ASN A 275 24.91 9.35 -14.07
CA ASN A 275 26.15 9.24 -13.30
C ASN A 275 26.65 7.79 -13.20
N PHE A 276 25.79 6.80 -13.42
CA PHE A 276 26.07 5.38 -13.18
C PHE A 276 25.45 4.47 -14.26
N ALA A 277 25.47 4.88 -15.53
CA ALA A 277 24.79 4.23 -16.66
C ALA A 277 24.93 2.69 -16.71
N GLY A 278 26.11 2.14 -16.37
CA GLY A 278 26.37 0.69 -16.36
C GLY A 278 25.52 -0.12 -15.37
N ARG A 279 24.93 0.52 -14.35
CA ARG A 279 24.03 -0.09 -13.36
C ARG A 279 22.58 0.39 -13.45
N ALA A 280 22.26 1.31 -14.36
CA ALA A 280 20.97 2.00 -14.36
C ALA A 280 19.76 1.06 -14.52
N SER A 281 19.90 -0.03 -15.27
CA SER A 281 18.84 -1.05 -15.43
C SER A 281 18.76 -2.06 -14.26
N GLN A 282 19.70 -2.01 -13.32
CA GLN A 282 19.80 -2.94 -12.19
C GLN A 282 19.30 -2.32 -10.88
N ILE A 283 19.17 -0.99 -10.84
CA ILE A 283 18.79 -0.25 -9.64
C ILE A 283 17.27 0.01 -9.64
N GLY A 284 16.59 -0.52 -8.63
CA GLY A 284 15.19 -0.22 -8.35
C GLY A 284 15.00 1.11 -7.62
N PHE A 285 13.76 1.59 -7.54
CA PHE A 285 13.38 2.79 -6.79
C PHE A 285 12.21 2.50 -5.88
N GLN A 286 12.27 3.00 -4.65
CA GLN A 286 11.29 2.71 -3.62
C GLN A 286 10.98 3.98 -2.83
N VAL A 287 9.69 4.25 -2.70
CA VAL A 287 9.14 5.14 -1.66
C VAL A 287 8.93 4.27 -0.42
N GLY A 288 9.98 4.16 0.40
CA GLY A 288 10.05 3.25 1.56
C GLY A 288 9.09 3.60 2.68
N GLU A 289 8.69 4.87 2.72
CA GLU A 289 7.60 5.37 3.54
C GLU A 289 6.87 6.51 2.81
N PHE A 290 5.55 6.45 2.82
CA PHE A 290 4.70 7.60 2.51
C PHE A 290 3.45 7.65 3.36
N ASN A 291 2.95 8.86 3.57
CA ASN A 291 1.62 9.12 4.08
C ASN A 291 1.18 10.54 3.70
N TYR A 292 -0.07 10.90 4.03
CA TYR A 292 -0.63 12.23 3.79
C TYR A 292 0.23 13.35 4.40
N ASN A 293 0.81 13.10 5.58
CA ASN A 293 1.79 13.95 6.25
C ASN A 293 2.66 13.07 7.18
N SER A 294 3.86 13.52 7.57
CA SER A 294 4.77 12.83 8.50
C SER A 294 4.33 12.94 9.96
N TYR A 295 3.40 13.83 10.29
CA TYR A 295 2.87 13.99 11.64
C TYR A 295 1.37 14.27 11.65
N TYR A 296 0.79 14.15 12.84
CA TYR A 296 -0.59 14.52 13.11
C TYR A 296 -0.68 15.78 13.97
N GLY A 297 -1.68 16.60 13.68
CA GLY A 297 -2.16 17.73 14.47
C GLY A 297 -3.63 17.95 14.16
N SER A 298 -4.38 18.65 15.02
CA SER A 298 -5.84 18.77 14.87
C SER A 298 -6.29 19.36 13.53
N GLN A 299 -5.46 20.22 12.90
CA GLN A 299 -5.70 20.75 11.55
C GLN A 299 -5.70 19.67 10.45
N TRP A 300 -5.09 18.51 10.72
CA TRP A 300 -4.99 17.39 9.79
C TRP A 300 -6.14 16.39 9.93
N ARG A 301 -7.06 16.59 10.86
CA ARG A 301 -8.20 15.67 11.12
C ARG A 301 -8.98 15.36 9.84
N ASN A 302 -9.30 16.40 9.07
CA ASN A 302 -10.04 16.25 7.80
C ASN A 302 -9.19 15.62 6.69
N ALA A 303 -7.86 15.68 6.77
CA ALA A 303 -7.01 14.99 5.82
C ALA A 303 -6.98 13.50 6.12
N PHE A 304 -6.56 13.10 7.31
CA PHE A 304 -6.29 11.69 7.65
C PHE A 304 -7.53 10.82 7.78
N TYR A 305 -8.61 11.37 8.35
CA TYR A 305 -9.80 10.59 8.70
C TYR A 305 -10.93 10.70 7.68
N THR A 306 -10.73 11.38 6.55
CA THR A 306 -11.74 11.49 5.50
C THR A 306 -11.35 10.72 4.24
N SER A 307 -12.23 10.68 3.23
CA SER A 307 -11.92 10.06 1.93
C SER A 307 -10.78 10.76 1.20
N ARG A 308 -10.34 11.95 1.65
CA ARG A 308 -9.14 12.60 1.15
C ARG A 308 -7.90 11.73 1.28
N ASN A 309 -7.70 11.04 2.42
CA ASN A 309 -6.53 10.17 2.58
C ASN A 309 -6.66 8.86 1.79
N LEU A 310 -7.88 8.38 1.53
CA LEU A 310 -8.14 7.29 0.58
C LEU A 310 -7.71 7.70 -0.83
N VAL A 311 -8.22 8.83 -1.32
CA VAL A 311 -7.95 9.36 -2.67
C VAL A 311 -6.46 9.69 -2.82
N HIS A 312 -5.85 10.33 -1.82
CA HIS A 312 -4.42 10.61 -1.78
C HIS A 312 -3.59 9.33 -1.86
N THR A 313 -3.85 8.36 -0.99
CA THR A 313 -3.09 7.10 -0.95
C THR A 313 -3.22 6.33 -2.27
N ALA A 314 -4.43 6.23 -2.83
CA ALA A 314 -4.65 5.60 -4.13
C ALA A 314 -3.89 6.33 -5.26
N SER A 315 -3.90 7.66 -5.25
CA SER A 315 -3.21 8.48 -6.26
C SER A 315 -1.69 8.33 -6.17
N VAL A 316 -1.12 8.42 -4.95
CA VAL A 316 0.33 8.21 -4.71
C VAL A 316 0.79 6.86 -5.24
N ILE A 317 0.08 5.78 -4.89
CA ILE A 317 0.44 4.43 -5.36
C ILE A 317 0.38 4.39 -6.90
N GLY A 318 -0.66 4.95 -7.53
CA GLY A 318 -0.75 4.98 -8.99
C GLY A 318 0.43 5.68 -9.66
N HIS A 319 0.81 6.85 -9.15
CA HIS A 319 1.97 7.61 -9.62
C HIS A 319 3.27 6.83 -9.45
N VAL A 320 3.50 6.22 -8.28
CA VAL A 320 4.69 5.41 -8.02
C VAL A 320 4.76 4.19 -8.94
N LEU A 321 3.65 3.47 -9.12
CA LEU A 321 3.60 2.31 -10.01
C LEU A 321 3.81 2.70 -11.47
N ARG A 322 3.19 3.78 -11.95
CA ARG A 322 3.40 4.31 -13.32
C ARG A 322 4.86 4.67 -13.55
N ALA A 323 5.52 5.22 -12.54
CA ALA A 323 6.95 5.51 -12.57
C ALA A 323 7.83 4.25 -12.42
N GLY A 324 7.27 3.06 -12.18
CA GLY A 324 8.02 1.81 -11.98
C GLY A 324 8.73 1.70 -10.63
N GLY A 325 8.24 2.41 -9.62
CA GLY A 325 8.72 2.31 -8.25
C GLY A 325 7.92 1.35 -7.37
N ARG A 326 8.31 1.30 -6.10
CA ARG A 326 7.61 0.57 -5.02
C ARG A 326 7.03 1.57 -4.03
N ALA A 327 5.78 1.38 -3.62
CA ALA A 327 5.08 2.31 -2.71
C ALA A 327 4.75 1.62 -1.39
N TYR A 328 5.38 2.04 -0.29
CA TYR A 328 5.11 1.50 1.05
C TYR A 328 4.44 2.54 1.96
N GLN A 329 3.17 2.31 2.28
CA GLN A 329 2.41 3.18 3.17
C GLN A 329 2.95 3.03 4.61
N TYR A 330 3.16 4.14 5.30
CA TYR A 330 3.54 4.15 6.71
C TYR A 330 2.33 4.44 7.60
N ALA A 331 1.87 3.62 8.54
CA ALA A 331 2.26 2.26 8.96
C ALA A 331 1.00 1.42 9.30
N ASP A 332 1.10 0.16 9.73
CA ASP A 332 -0.06 -0.60 10.20
C ASP A 332 -0.73 0.08 11.42
N ASN A 333 0.08 0.52 12.39
CA ASN A 333 -0.32 1.33 13.55
C ASN A 333 0.53 2.61 13.65
N ASN A 334 -0.09 3.79 13.61
CA ASN A 334 0.52 5.01 14.19
C ASN A 334 -0.56 6.09 14.42
N GLY A 335 -1.64 5.71 15.09
CA GLY A 335 -2.88 6.48 15.13
C GLY A 335 -3.41 6.84 13.73
N PRO A 336 -3.73 8.12 13.42
CA PRO A 336 -4.23 8.52 12.10
C PRO A 336 -3.27 8.29 10.93
N LEU A 337 -1.97 8.14 11.20
CA LEU A 337 -1.01 7.74 10.18
C LEU A 337 -1.11 6.22 9.89
N GLY A 338 -1.72 5.46 10.80
CA GLY A 338 -1.92 4.03 10.66
C GLY A 338 -2.85 3.62 9.51
N LEU A 339 -2.84 2.33 9.18
CA LEU A 339 -3.86 1.67 8.38
C LEU A 339 -5.09 1.32 9.23
N ILE A 340 -4.90 1.10 10.54
CA ILE A 340 -5.95 0.70 11.47
C ILE A 340 -5.81 1.55 12.74
N THR A 341 -6.94 1.95 13.34
CA THR A 341 -6.91 2.62 14.65
C THR A 341 -6.52 1.64 15.74
N ASP A 342 -5.68 2.07 16.67
CA ASP A 342 -5.09 1.21 17.70
C ASP A 342 -5.99 0.96 18.91
N GLY A 343 -7.18 1.58 18.94
CA GLY A 343 -8.16 1.49 20.03
C GLY A 343 -7.89 2.49 21.17
N THR A 344 -6.84 3.30 21.08
CA THR A 344 -6.59 4.38 22.04
C THR A 344 -7.41 5.63 21.69
N SER A 345 -7.43 6.62 22.60
CA SER A 345 -8.03 7.95 22.35
C SER A 345 -7.01 8.97 21.83
N ARG A 346 -5.79 8.55 21.48
CA ARG A 346 -4.72 9.45 21.03
C ARG A 346 -5.04 9.96 19.62
N ASN A 347 -4.69 11.22 19.35
CA ASN A 347 -4.76 11.82 18.02
C ASN A 347 -6.17 11.77 17.37
N ASP A 348 -7.22 12.05 18.16
CA ASP A 348 -8.63 12.06 17.74
C ASP A 348 -9.20 10.71 17.28
N GLN A 349 -8.52 9.60 17.56
CA GLN A 349 -9.03 8.27 17.26
C GLN A 349 -10.25 7.92 18.11
N PRO A 350 -11.18 7.10 17.58
CA PRO A 350 -12.29 6.58 18.36
C PRO A 350 -11.80 5.58 19.41
N GLN A 351 -11.87 5.97 20.69
CA GLN A 351 -11.47 5.12 21.80
C GLN A 351 -12.21 3.78 21.77
N GLY A 352 -11.48 2.69 22.00
CA GLY A 352 -12.01 1.33 22.07
C GLY A 352 -12.39 0.74 20.71
N GLN A 353 -12.07 1.39 19.60
CA GLN A 353 -12.40 0.92 18.26
C GLN A 353 -11.15 0.65 17.42
N ASN A 354 -11.18 -0.47 16.71
CA ASN A 354 -10.19 -0.85 15.71
C ASN A 354 -10.87 -0.82 14.34
N ILE A 355 -10.76 0.31 13.65
CA ILE A 355 -11.37 0.56 12.35
C ILE A 355 -10.28 0.69 11.28
N ARG A 356 -10.57 0.19 10.08
CA ARG A 356 -9.71 0.39 8.90
C ARG A 356 -9.79 1.85 8.47
N LEU A 357 -8.67 2.56 8.55
CA LEU A 357 -8.56 3.98 8.24
C LEU A 357 -8.62 4.23 6.71
N PRO A 358 -8.81 5.48 6.25
CA PRO A 358 -8.93 5.77 4.82
C PRO A 358 -7.71 5.33 3.99
N ALA A 359 -6.50 5.41 4.55
CA ALA A 359 -5.28 4.91 3.91
C ALA A 359 -5.32 3.40 3.64
N TYR A 360 -5.91 2.60 4.54
CA TYR A 360 -6.15 1.17 4.30
C TYR A 360 -6.95 0.93 3.03
N TRP A 361 -8.03 1.69 2.86
CA TRP A 361 -8.87 1.58 1.68
C TRP A 361 -8.13 2.05 0.42
N GLY A 362 -7.31 3.10 0.53
CA GLY A 362 -6.42 3.53 -0.55
C GLY A 362 -5.39 2.48 -0.98
N VAL A 363 -4.83 1.71 -0.03
CA VAL A 363 -3.97 0.55 -0.35
C VAL A 363 -4.80 -0.56 -1.04
N SER A 364 -6.00 -0.83 -0.54
CA SER A 364 -6.88 -1.87 -1.10
C SER A 364 -7.33 -1.59 -2.54
N VAL A 365 -7.41 -0.31 -2.95
CA VAL A 365 -7.65 0.08 -4.35
C VAL A 365 -6.68 -0.61 -5.28
N TRP A 366 -5.42 -0.80 -4.87
CA TRP A 366 -4.36 -1.39 -5.69
C TRP A 366 -4.12 -2.85 -5.40
N SER A 367 -4.05 -3.23 -4.12
CA SER A 367 -3.83 -4.62 -3.72
C SER A 367 -5.00 -5.53 -4.10
N GLY A 368 -6.19 -4.94 -4.28
CA GLY A 368 -7.45 -5.63 -4.55
C GLY A 368 -8.17 -6.04 -3.26
N GLY A 369 -7.40 -6.36 -2.23
CA GLY A 369 -7.88 -6.89 -0.98
C GLY A 369 -8.82 -8.09 -1.16
N ALA A 370 -9.79 -8.22 -0.27
CA ALA A 370 -10.83 -9.24 -0.34
C ALA A 370 -11.96 -8.92 -1.35
N TRP A 371 -11.87 -7.80 -2.09
CA TRP A 371 -13.01 -7.22 -2.82
C TRP A 371 -12.82 -7.16 -4.33
N THR A 372 -11.62 -6.80 -4.78
CA THR A 372 -11.31 -6.63 -6.21
C THR A 372 -10.02 -7.37 -6.56
N ARG A 373 -9.64 -7.40 -7.84
CA ARG A 373 -8.36 -8.00 -8.25
C ARG A 373 -7.18 -7.09 -7.93
N ARG A 374 -6.01 -7.67 -7.68
CA ARG A 374 -4.74 -6.95 -7.61
C ARG A 374 -4.41 -6.29 -8.95
N PHE A 375 -3.59 -5.24 -8.92
CA PHE A 375 -2.95 -4.72 -10.14
C PHE A 375 -2.23 -5.81 -10.95
N GLY A 376 -2.10 -5.57 -12.25
CA GLY A 376 -1.50 -6.44 -13.26
C GLY A 376 0.03 -6.58 -13.20
N GLN A 377 0.64 -6.96 -14.31
CA GLN A 377 2.10 -7.13 -14.42
C GLN A 377 2.81 -5.91 -15.00
N VAL A 378 2.09 -5.08 -15.74
CA VAL A 378 2.61 -3.87 -16.39
C VAL A 378 1.56 -2.76 -16.28
N MET A 379 2.01 -1.55 -15.96
CA MET A 379 1.19 -0.34 -16.09
C MET A 379 1.00 -0.03 -17.58
N VAL A 380 -0.20 0.34 -18.02
CA VAL A 380 -0.47 0.68 -19.43
C VAL A 380 -0.82 2.15 -19.59
N ALA A 381 -0.73 2.66 -20.83
CA ALA A 381 -1.07 4.05 -21.10
C ALA A 381 -2.54 4.34 -20.76
N ALA A 382 -2.76 5.39 -19.97
CA ALA A 382 -4.08 5.88 -19.63
C ALA A 382 -4.05 7.40 -19.46
N SER A 383 -5.10 8.07 -19.94
CA SER A 383 -5.25 9.53 -19.83
C SER A 383 -6.71 9.94 -19.74
N THR A 384 -6.95 11.15 -19.24
CA THR A 384 -8.29 11.72 -19.08
C THR A 384 -8.28 13.20 -19.37
N THR A 385 -9.40 13.71 -19.89
CA THR A 385 -9.65 15.15 -20.06
C THR A 385 -10.56 15.70 -18.95
N LEU A 386 -11.04 14.85 -18.04
CA LEU A 386 -11.87 15.27 -16.92
C LEU A 386 -11.01 16.03 -15.89
N PRO A 387 -11.40 17.25 -15.47
CA PRO A 387 -10.66 17.98 -14.46
C PRO A 387 -10.72 17.27 -13.11
N ASP A 388 -9.62 17.33 -12.37
CA ASP A 388 -9.40 16.70 -11.07
C ASP A 388 -9.49 15.16 -11.07
N VAL A 389 -9.57 14.54 -12.25
CA VAL A 389 -9.58 13.07 -12.37
C VAL A 389 -8.20 12.59 -12.76
N GLU A 390 -7.74 11.54 -12.10
CA GLU A 390 -6.61 10.74 -12.54
C GLU A 390 -7.08 9.37 -12.98
N VAL A 391 -6.41 8.82 -13.99
CA VAL A 391 -6.65 7.46 -14.46
C VAL A 391 -5.33 6.70 -14.53
N PHE A 392 -5.40 5.45 -14.10
CA PHE A 392 -4.31 4.50 -14.20
C PHE A 392 -4.86 3.15 -14.64
N ALA A 393 -4.05 2.35 -15.32
CA ALA A 393 -4.45 1.01 -15.72
C ALA A 393 -3.28 0.03 -15.75
N THR A 394 -3.59 -1.26 -15.61
CA THR A 394 -2.62 -2.38 -15.67
C THR A 394 -3.15 -3.54 -16.52
N ASP A 395 -2.25 -4.33 -17.10
CA ASP A 395 -2.54 -5.45 -18.02
C ASP A 395 -2.69 -6.83 -17.32
N ASN A 396 -2.91 -7.91 -18.10
CA ASN A 396 -3.01 -9.35 -17.74
C ASN A 396 -4.08 -9.74 -16.69
N ALA A 397 -4.33 -8.88 -15.72
CA ALA A 397 -5.48 -8.82 -14.84
C ALA A 397 -6.08 -7.42 -15.01
N LYS A 398 -6.61 -7.13 -16.21
CA LYS A 398 -6.99 -5.78 -16.65
C LYS A 398 -7.77 -5.04 -15.56
N LYS A 399 -7.15 -3.97 -15.06
CA LYS A 399 -7.64 -3.15 -13.96
C LYS A 399 -7.44 -1.70 -14.31
N ILE A 400 -8.50 -0.90 -14.17
CA ILE A 400 -8.50 0.54 -14.37
C ILE A 400 -8.88 1.18 -13.04
N VAL A 401 -8.14 2.19 -12.62
CA VAL A 401 -8.39 2.97 -11.41
C VAL A 401 -8.69 4.40 -11.82
N LEU A 402 -9.88 4.87 -11.49
CA LEU A 402 -10.37 6.23 -11.72
C LEU A 402 -10.45 6.94 -10.37
N ILE A 403 -9.76 8.06 -10.22
CA ILE A 403 -9.65 8.79 -8.95
C ILE A 403 -10.21 10.18 -9.17
N ASN A 404 -11.34 10.52 -8.54
CA ASN A 404 -11.89 11.87 -8.58
C ASN A 404 -11.42 12.65 -7.33
N LYS A 405 -10.50 13.59 -7.54
CA LYS A 405 -9.93 14.47 -6.51
C LYS A 405 -10.73 15.76 -6.31
N SER A 406 -11.84 15.95 -7.01
CA SER A 406 -12.71 17.09 -6.78
C SER A 406 -13.29 17.05 -5.36
N VAL A 407 -13.40 18.21 -4.72
CA VAL A 407 -13.95 18.36 -3.36
C VAL A 407 -15.48 18.45 -3.33
N ASP A 408 -16.11 18.66 -4.49
CA ASP A 408 -17.53 19.01 -4.56
C ASP A 408 -18.22 18.58 -5.87
N THR A 409 -17.47 18.16 -6.88
CA THR A 409 -18.00 17.93 -8.23
C THR A 409 -17.93 16.45 -8.60
N ASP A 410 -19.10 15.83 -8.73
CA ASP A 410 -19.24 14.51 -9.32
C ASP A 410 -18.87 14.57 -10.82
N ARG A 411 -18.23 13.52 -11.33
CA ARG A 411 -17.80 13.40 -12.74
C ARG A 411 -18.47 12.19 -13.37
N HIS A 412 -18.53 12.17 -14.69
CA HIS A 412 -18.99 11.02 -15.46
C HIS A 412 -17.91 10.62 -16.46
N ALA A 413 -17.36 9.42 -16.29
CA ALA A 413 -16.31 8.90 -17.15
C ALA A 413 -16.89 8.11 -18.30
N VAL A 414 -16.52 8.51 -19.51
CA VAL A 414 -16.77 7.78 -20.76
C VAL A 414 -15.43 7.28 -21.24
N LEU A 415 -15.22 5.97 -21.16
CA LEU A 415 -13.96 5.32 -21.46
C LEU A 415 -13.94 4.78 -22.89
N ALA A 416 -12.84 5.02 -23.59
CA ALA A 416 -12.45 4.28 -24.78
C ALA A 416 -11.26 3.37 -24.46
N LEU A 417 -11.42 2.07 -24.72
CA LEU A 417 -10.43 1.04 -24.50
C LEU A 417 -9.80 0.60 -25.82
N THR A 418 -8.48 0.61 -25.90
CA THR A 418 -7.70 0.02 -27.00
C THR A 418 -7.05 -1.28 -26.52
N GLY A 419 -7.09 -2.34 -27.35
CA GLY A 419 -6.61 -3.68 -26.96
C GLY A 419 -7.59 -4.46 -26.08
N SER A 420 -8.84 -4.02 -26.01
CA SER A 420 -9.93 -4.69 -25.27
C SER A 420 -11.29 -4.26 -25.82
N ASP A 421 -11.62 -4.67 -27.04
CA ASP A 421 -12.76 -4.11 -27.77
C ASP A 421 -14.12 -4.70 -27.34
N SER A 422 -14.13 -5.82 -26.61
CA SER A 422 -15.33 -6.42 -26.04
C SER A 422 -14.98 -7.33 -24.88
N GLY A 423 -15.96 -7.65 -24.04
CA GLY A 423 -15.80 -8.57 -22.91
C GLY A 423 -16.85 -8.30 -21.85
N THR A 424 -16.51 -8.58 -20.60
CA THR A 424 -17.31 -8.18 -19.44
C THR A 424 -16.51 -7.27 -18.53
N TYR A 425 -17.19 -6.36 -17.83
CA TYR A 425 -16.56 -5.54 -16.80
C TYR A 425 -17.36 -5.57 -15.50
N SER A 426 -16.64 -5.37 -14.40
CA SER A 426 -17.21 -5.05 -13.10
C SER A 426 -16.60 -3.76 -12.58
N ALA A 427 -17.36 -2.98 -11.80
CA ALA A 427 -16.90 -1.73 -11.22
C ALA A 427 -17.22 -1.68 -9.72
N TRP A 428 -16.23 -1.23 -8.96
CA TRP A 428 -16.28 -1.13 -7.51
C TRP A 428 -16.00 0.29 -7.08
N GLN A 429 -16.86 0.85 -6.25
CA GLN A 429 -16.76 2.21 -5.78
C GLN A 429 -16.32 2.26 -4.31
N TYR A 430 -15.21 2.94 -4.09
CA TYR A 430 -14.77 3.38 -2.77
C TYR A 430 -15.44 4.71 -2.49
N VAL A 431 -16.52 4.66 -1.71
CA VAL A 431 -17.44 5.78 -1.50
C VAL A 431 -16.82 6.92 -0.68
N ARG A 432 -17.31 8.14 -0.95
CA ARG A 432 -17.06 9.34 -0.13
C ARG A 432 -17.74 9.24 1.23
N GLY A 433 -17.42 10.17 2.13
CA GLY A 433 -18.25 10.44 3.31
C GLY A 433 -17.68 9.94 4.63
N MET A 434 -16.38 10.02 4.79
CA MET A 434 -15.73 9.79 6.08
C MET A 434 -15.76 11.10 6.87
N ASP A 435 -16.61 11.19 7.90
CA ASP A 435 -16.72 12.31 8.83
C ASP A 435 -16.10 11.90 10.17
N PRO A 436 -15.02 12.56 10.61
CA PRO A 436 -14.37 12.29 11.88
C PRO A 436 -15.27 12.48 13.11
N GLY A 437 -16.41 13.16 13.00
CA GLY A 437 -17.42 13.29 14.06
C GLY A 437 -18.37 12.09 14.17
N ALA A 438 -18.34 11.19 13.19
CA ALA A 438 -19.30 10.12 13.00
C ALA A 438 -18.64 8.72 12.94
N PHE A 439 -17.52 8.52 13.64
CA PHE A 439 -16.85 7.22 13.76
C PHE A 439 -17.81 6.07 14.14
N MET A 440 -18.86 6.37 14.92
CA MET A 440 -19.90 5.42 15.33
C MET A 440 -20.99 5.16 14.28
N ALA A 441 -21.12 6.00 13.25
CA ALA A 441 -22.29 6.00 12.36
C ALA A 441 -22.28 4.88 11.31
N GLY A 442 -21.13 4.23 11.06
CA GLY A 442 -21.09 2.98 10.28
C GLY A 442 -20.65 3.08 8.80
N PRO A 443 -21.25 3.89 7.90
CA PRO A 443 -21.03 3.75 6.45
C PRO A 443 -19.67 4.27 5.96
N GLN A 444 -18.83 4.79 6.86
CA GLN A 444 -17.67 5.62 6.54
C GLN A 444 -16.38 4.82 6.37
N PHE A 445 -16.28 3.66 7.02
CA PHE A 445 -15.12 2.75 6.98
C PHE A 445 -15.55 1.38 6.45
N GLN A 446 -16.29 1.40 5.35
CA GLN A 446 -16.90 0.21 4.77
C GLN A 446 -16.09 -0.32 3.58
N PRO A 447 -16.23 -1.63 3.29
CA PRO A 447 -15.84 -2.20 2.00
C PRO A 447 -16.32 -1.40 0.78
N PRO A 448 -15.59 -1.47 -0.35
CA PRO A 448 -16.07 -0.88 -1.59
C PRO A 448 -17.40 -1.50 -2.05
N LEU A 449 -18.26 -0.68 -2.67
CA LEU A 449 -19.55 -1.11 -3.19
C LEU A 449 -19.38 -1.64 -4.62
N ASN A 450 -19.92 -2.83 -4.91
CA ASN A 450 -20.05 -3.30 -6.28
C ASN A 450 -21.19 -2.55 -6.97
N ILE A 451 -20.85 -1.65 -7.89
CA ILE A 451 -21.81 -0.79 -8.60
C ILE A 451 -22.16 -1.34 -10.00
N VAL A 452 -21.30 -2.18 -10.55
CA VAL A 452 -21.52 -2.88 -11.84
C VAL A 452 -20.96 -4.29 -11.70
N SER A 453 -21.79 -5.31 -11.92
CA SER A 453 -21.38 -6.71 -11.77
C SER A 453 -21.49 -7.47 -13.08
N SER A 454 -20.34 -7.75 -13.70
CA SER A 454 -20.19 -8.58 -14.91
C SER A 454 -21.14 -8.19 -16.05
N ILE A 455 -21.05 -6.93 -16.49
CA ILE A 455 -21.86 -6.40 -17.58
C ILE A 455 -21.08 -6.50 -18.89
N PRO A 456 -21.68 -6.99 -19.99
CA PRO A 456 -21.03 -7.04 -21.29
C PRO A 456 -20.79 -5.64 -21.85
N PHE A 457 -19.69 -5.48 -22.58
CA PHE A 457 -19.40 -4.27 -23.33
C PHE A 457 -18.86 -4.61 -24.73
N ALA A 458 -18.93 -3.64 -25.64
CA ALA A 458 -18.46 -3.78 -27.01
C ALA A 458 -17.89 -2.46 -27.53
N GLN A 459 -17.12 -2.54 -28.63
CA GLN A 459 -16.44 -1.41 -29.26
C GLN A 459 -15.50 -0.64 -28.32
N GLY A 460 -15.00 -1.31 -27.26
CA GLY A 460 -14.13 -0.70 -26.27
C GLY A 460 -14.78 0.41 -25.43
N GLY A 461 -16.10 0.57 -25.45
CA GLY A 461 -16.81 1.63 -24.74
C GLY A 461 -17.28 1.20 -23.36
N LEU A 462 -16.99 1.98 -22.32
CA LEU A 462 -17.53 1.83 -20.97
C LEU A 462 -17.94 3.19 -20.39
N GLU A 463 -18.91 3.21 -19.49
CA GLU A 463 -19.29 4.42 -18.75
C GLU A 463 -19.42 4.13 -17.26
N VAL A 464 -19.01 5.08 -16.42
CA VAL A 464 -19.21 5.00 -14.96
C VAL A 464 -19.27 6.38 -14.32
N ASP A 465 -20.12 6.52 -13.31
CA ASP A 465 -20.18 7.71 -12.48
C ASP A 465 -19.05 7.72 -11.44
N LEU A 466 -18.44 8.90 -11.25
CA LEU A 466 -17.33 9.14 -10.34
C LEU A 466 -17.71 10.24 -9.36
N PRO A 467 -18.31 9.91 -8.20
CA PRO A 467 -18.59 10.93 -7.20
C PRO A 467 -17.34 11.66 -6.72
N TRP A 468 -17.49 12.90 -6.27
CA TRP A 468 -16.38 13.68 -5.72
C TRP A 468 -15.73 12.98 -4.52
N MET A 469 -14.42 13.18 -4.33
CA MET A 469 -13.57 12.46 -3.36
C MET A 469 -13.85 10.96 -3.28
N SER A 470 -13.79 10.29 -4.42
CA SER A 470 -14.00 8.84 -4.52
C SER A 470 -13.02 8.18 -5.48
N VAL A 471 -12.95 6.86 -5.40
CA VAL A 471 -12.20 6.03 -6.34
C VAL A 471 -13.12 4.96 -6.90
N VAL A 472 -13.07 4.76 -8.21
CA VAL A 472 -13.73 3.63 -8.88
C VAL A 472 -12.67 2.72 -9.50
N VAL A 473 -12.78 1.43 -9.19
CA VAL A 473 -11.96 0.38 -9.76
C VAL A 473 -12.79 -0.42 -10.74
N ILE A 474 -12.36 -0.45 -12.01
CA ILE A 474 -12.97 -1.28 -13.04
C ILE A 474 -12.06 -2.47 -13.32
N THR A 475 -12.65 -3.66 -13.41
CA THR A 475 -11.97 -4.89 -13.81
C THR A 475 -12.58 -5.43 -15.09
N ILE A 476 -11.74 -5.86 -16.03
CA ILE A 476 -12.17 -6.32 -17.36
C ILE A 476 -11.77 -7.78 -17.56
N ASP A 477 -12.70 -8.59 -18.05
CA ASP A 477 -12.54 -10.01 -18.39
C ASP A 477 -12.90 -10.30 -19.85
#